data_AF-A0A178VQA7-F1
#
_entry.id   AF-A0A178VQA7-F1
#
_cell.length_a   1.000
_cell.length_b   1.000
_cell.length_c   1.000
_cell.angle_alpha   90.00
_cell.angle_beta   90.00
_cell.angle_gamma   90.00
#
_symmetry.space_group_name_H-M   'P 1'
#
loop_
_entity.id
_entity.type
_entity.pdbx_description
1 polymer ?
#
loop_
_entity_poly.entity_id
_entity_poly.type
_entity_poly.pdbx_seq_one_letter_code
_entity_poly.pdbx_strand_id
1 'polypeptide(L)'
;MAATNTILAFSSPSRLLIPPSSNPSTLRSSFRGVSLNNNNLHRLQSVSFAVKAPSKALTVVSAAKKAVAVLKGTSDVEGVVTLTQDDSGPTTVNVRITGLTPGPHGFHLHEFGDTTNGCISTGPHFNPNNMTHGAPEDECRHAGDLGNINANADGILHPPFKFPYNLAVFDNQKPV
;
A
#
# COMPACT_ATOMS: atom_id res chain seq x y z
N MET A 1 -6.37 -32.29 21.27
CA MET A 1 -5.87 -31.04 21.87
C MET A 1 -6.36 -29.91 21.01
N ALA A 2 -7.16 -29.00 21.57
CA ALA A 2 -7.79 -27.91 20.84
C ALA A 2 -6.76 -26.81 20.53
N ALA A 3 -6.72 -26.33 19.29
CA ALA A 3 -5.96 -25.14 18.90
C ALA A 3 -6.95 -24.12 18.33
N THR A 4 -7.07 -23.01 19.03
CA THR A 4 -7.95 -21.88 18.73
C THR A 4 -7.32 -21.05 17.62
N ASN A 5 -7.99 -20.93 16.46
CA ASN A 5 -7.58 -20.06 15.37
C ASN A 5 -8.26 -18.68 15.53
N THR A 6 -7.47 -17.65 15.81
CA THR A 6 -7.93 -16.26 15.80
C THR A 6 -7.95 -15.74 14.36
N ILE A 7 -9.14 -15.50 13.82
CA ILE A 7 -9.35 -14.83 12.53
C ILE A 7 -9.54 -13.34 12.81
N LEU A 8 -8.65 -12.48 12.29
CA LEU A 8 -8.86 -11.03 12.24
C LEU A 8 -9.55 -10.69 10.92
N ALA A 9 -10.84 -10.37 10.99
CA ALA A 9 -11.61 -9.85 9.87
C ALA A 9 -11.49 -8.32 9.79
N PHE A 10 -11.17 -7.78 8.62
CA PHE A 10 -11.26 -6.35 8.35
C PHE A 10 -12.68 -5.99 7.95
N SER A 11 -13.34 -5.11 8.72
CA SER A 11 -14.63 -4.52 8.37
C SER A 11 -14.44 -3.33 7.43
N SER A 12 -14.90 -3.43 6.19
CA SER A 12 -15.02 -2.27 5.29
C SER A 12 -16.13 -1.34 5.77
N PRO A 13 -15.93 0.00 5.78
CA PRO A 13 -17.00 0.93 6.11
C PRO A 13 -18.01 1.02 4.97
N SER A 14 -19.27 0.76 5.29
CA SER A 14 -20.41 0.96 4.40
C SER A 14 -20.49 2.42 3.93
N ARG A 15 -20.53 2.64 2.61
CA ARG A 15 -20.89 3.92 2.01
C ARG A 15 -22.38 4.19 2.23
N LEU A 16 -22.70 5.13 3.10
CA LEU A 16 -24.02 5.76 3.17
C LEU A 16 -24.20 6.70 1.97
N LEU A 17 -25.19 6.41 1.12
CA LEU A 17 -25.73 7.34 0.14
C LEU A 17 -26.56 8.40 0.86
N ILE A 18 -26.31 9.69 0.57
CA ILE A 18 -27.19 10.80 0.93
C ILE A 18 -27.58 11.53 -0.37
N PRO A 19 -28.88 11.72 -0.67
CA PRO A 19 -29.36 12.46 -1.84
C PRO A 19 -29.34 13.99 -1.63
N PRO A 20 -29.47 14.80 -2.71
CA PRO A 20 -29.33 16.26 -2.62
C PRO A 20 -30.65 16.91 -2.18
N SER A 21 -30.60 17.91 -1.29
CA SER A 21 -31.75 18.74 -0.97
C SER A 21 -31.36 20.21 -0.75
N SER A 22 -31.76 21.03 -1.72
CA SER A 22 -32.35 22.38 -1.59
C SER A 22 -31.94 23.33 -0.46
N ASN A 23 -31.42 24.51 -0.85
CA ASN A 23 -31.64 25.83 -0.22
C ASN A 23 -33.08 25.98 0.32
N PRO A 24 -33.37 26.74 1.40
CA PRO A 24 -32.99 28.17 1.51
C PRO A 24 -32.77 28.70 2.95
N SER A 25 -32.47 30.01 3.01
CA SER A 25 -32.94 31.00 4.00
C SER A 25 -31.85 31.88 4.62
N THR A 26 -32.01 33.14 4.27
CA THR A 26 -31.37 34.36 4.73
C THR A 26 -31.50 34.52 6.24
N LEU A 27 -30.40 34.36 6.98
CA LEU A 27 -30.35 34.71 8.40
C LEU A 27 -29.97 36.18 8.55
N ARG A 28 -31.01 37.00 8.67
CA ARG A 28 -30.96 38.42 9.01
C ARG A 28 -30.79 38.54 10.52
N SER A 29 -29.58 38.82 11.02
CA SER A 29 -29.40 39.18 12.43
C SER A 29 -29.62 40.69 12.61
N SER A 30 -30.68 41.01 13.33
CA SER A 30 -31.01 42.36 13.77
C SER A 30 -30.21 42.68 15.03
N PHE A 31 -29.15 43.47 14.89
CA PHE A 31 -28.52 44.13 16.04
C PHE A 31 -29.09 45.54 16.17
N ARG A 32 -29.89 45.77 17.22
CA ARG A 32 -30.21 47.10 17.73
C ARG A 32 -29.06 47.55 18.62
N GLY A 33 -28.16 48.36 18.07
CA GLY A 33 -27.13 49.08 18.82
C GLY A 33 -27.61 50.51 19.11
N VAL A 34 -27.53 50.91 20.37
CA VAL A 34 -27.86 52.26 20.86
C VAL A 34 -26.84 53.27 20.31
N SER A 35 -27.32 54.37 19.73
CA SER A 35 -26.48 55.49 19.27
C SER A 35 -25.98 56.29 20.48
N LEU A 36 -24.68 56.20 20.75
CA LEU A 36 -23.99 57.11 21.66
C LEU A 36 -23.28 58.17 20.82
N ASN A 37 -23.82 59.38 20.88
CA ASN A 37 -23.22 60.61 20.37
C ASN A 37 -22.04 60.99 21.28
N ASN A 38 -20.81 61.00 20.76
CA ASN A 38 -19.75 61.77 21.40
C ASN A 38 -18.74 62.29 20.36
N ASN A 39 -18.76 63.60 20.15
CA ASN A 39 -17.73 64.34 19.46
C ASN A 39 -16.52 64.45 20.38
N ASN A 40 -15.43 63.72 20.10
CA ASN A 40 -14.05 64.23 20.19
C ASN A 40 -12.99 63.13 19.94
N LEU A 41 -11.95 63.58 19.23
CA LEU A 41 -10.66 62.97 18.90
C LEU A 41 -10.14 61.84 19.84
N HIS A 42 -9.75 60.70 19.26
CA HIS A 42 -8.37 60.37 18.89
C HIS A 42 -8.37 58.94 18.32
N ARG A 43 -7.95 58.80 17.06
CA ARG A 43 -7.85 57.52 16.35
C ARG A 43 -6.77 56.64 17.00
N LEU A 44 -7.16 55.81 17.96
CA LEU A 44 -6.33 54.72 18.46
C LEU A 44 -6.29 53.63 17.38
N GLN A 45 -5.18 53.56 16.66
CA GLN A 45 -4.91 52.46 15.75
C GLN A 45 -4.62 51.20 16.57
N SER A 46 -5.55 50.25 16.55
CA SER A 46 -5.33 48.90 17.07
C SER A 46 -4.21 48.22 16.26
N VAL A 47 -2.98 48.26 16.76
CA VAL A 47 -1.88 47.45 16.24
C VAL A 47 -2.04 46.04 16.79
N SER A 48 -2.69 45.19 15.99
CA SER A 48 -2.79 43.76 16.25
C SER A 48 -1.44 43.10 15.93
N PHE A 49 -0.61 42.88 16.94
CA PHE A 49 0.61 42.08 16.79
C PHE A 49 0.25 40.60 16.78
N ALA A 50 0.07 40.04 15.58
CA ALA A 50 -0.04 38.59 15.41
C ALA A 50 1.35 37.96 15.59
N VAL A 51 1.65 37.47 16.80
CA VAL A 51 2.84 36.66 17.03
C VAL A 51 2.62 35.28 16.38
N LYS A 52 3.17 35.09 15.19
CA LYS A 52 3.19 33.80 14.49
C LYS A 52 4.21 32.89 15.19
N ALA A 53 3.73 32.05 16.10
CA ALA A 53 4.54 30.99 16.68
C ALA A 53 5.05 30.07 15.55
N PRO A 54 6.33 29.65 15.54
CA PRO A 54 6.83 28.71 14.57
C PRO A 54 6.21 27.34 14.86
N SER A 55 5.23 26.93 14.06
CA SER A 55 4.77 25.55 14.05
C SER A 55 5.90 24.66 13.53
N LYS A 56 6.52 23.86 14.40
CA LYS A 56 7.43 22.79 13.95
C LYS A 56 6.63 21.88 13.03
N ALA A 57 7.13 21.68 11.81
CA ALA A 57 6.57 20.71 10.90
C ALA A 57 6.70 19.32 11.54
N LEU A 58 5.57 18.63 11.69
CA LEU A 58 5.55 17.25 12.12
C LEU A 58 5.88 16.40 10.89
N THR A 59 7.13 15.94 10.78
CA THR A 59 7.49 14.99 9.73
C THR A 59 6.83 13.65 10.05
N VAL A 60 5.77 13.33 9.32
CA VAL A 60 5.23 11.98 9.28
C VAL A 60 6.25 11.14 8.54
N VAL A 61 7.13 10.47 9.27
CA VAL A 61 7.93 9.37 8.72
C VAL A 61 6.96 8.25 8.41
N SER A 62 6.81 7.93 7.13
CA SER A 62 6.01 6.79 6.71
C SER A 62 6.69 5.50 7.18
N ALA A 63 5.92 4.57 7.71
CA ALA A 63 6.45 3.32 8.23
C ALA A 63 6.71 2.34 7.07
N ALA A 64 7.83 1.64 7.11
CA ALA A 64 8.16 0.62 6.11
C ALA A 64 7.06 -0.45 6.01
N LYS A 65 6.57 -0.70 4.79
CA LYS A 65 5.55 -1.72 4.51
C LYS A 65 6.24 -3.08 4.41
N LYS A 66 5.68 -4.11 5.05
CA LYS A 66 6.24 -5.46 5.04
C LYS A 66 5.15 -6.51 4.81
N ALA A 67 5.50 -7.54 4.06
CA ALA A 67 4.66 -8.71 3.85
C ALA A 67 5.53 -9.97 3.83
N VAL A 68 4.95 -11.09 4.22
CA VAL A 68 5.60 -12.40 4.22
C VAL A 68 4.68 -13.40 3.53
N ALA A 69 5.21 -14.15 2.58
CA ALA A 69 4.53 -15.29 1.97
C ALA A 69 5.29 -16.58 2.31
N VAL A 70 4.55 -17.60 2.73
CA VAL A 70 5.09 -18.94 2.98
C VAL A 70 4.72 -19.80 1.78
N LEU A 71 5.72 -20.34 1.09
CA LEU A 71 5.55 -21.21 -0.05
C LEU A 71 5.44 -22.65 0.44
N LYS A 72 4.28 -23.25 0.21
CA LYS A 72 3.97 -24.66 0.51
C LYS A 72 3.09 -25.23 -0.59
N GLY A 73 3.38 -26.46 -0.99
CA GLY A 73 2.62 -27.20 -1.98
C GLY A 73 2.49 -28.68 -1.59
N THR A 74 2.16 -29.51 -2.57
CA THR A 74 2.08 -30.97 -2.42
C THR A 74 3.43 -31.68 -2.60
N SER A 75 4.47 -30.95 -3.02
CA SER A 75 5.84 -31.44 -3.16
C SER A 75 6.72 -31.07 -1.96
N ASP A 76 7.98 -31.51 -1.98
CA ASP A 76 9.01 -31.17 -0.99
C ASP A 76 9.52 -29.72 -1.10
N VAL A 77 9.00 -28.93 -2.06
CA VAL A 77 9.38 -27.52 -2.24
C VAL A 77 8.75 -26.69 -1.13
N GLU A 78 9.59 -26.00 -0.38
CA GLU A 78 9.16 -25.07 0.67
C GLU A 78 10.01 -23.80 0.66
N GLY A 79 9.42 -22.69 1.10
CA GLY A 79 10.15 -21.45 1.18
C GLY A 79 9.44 -20.33 1.92
N VAL A 80 10.19 -19.24 2.12
CA VAL A 80 9.69 -18.01 2.70
C VAL A 80 10.14 -16.84 1.82
N VAL A 81 9.19 -15.98 1.51
CA VAL A 81 9.39 -14.74 0.76
C VAL A 81 9.06 -13.58 1.69
N THR A 82 9.98 -12.63 1.80
CA THR A 82 9.75 -11.39 2.55
C THR A 82 9.79 -10.22 1.57
N LEU A 83 8.72 -9.42 1.57
CA LEU A 83 8.64 -8.18 0.82
C LEU A 83 8.78 -7.00 1.78
N THR A 84 9.63 -6.05 1.45
CA THR A 84 9.81 -4.81 2.24
C THR A 84 9.87 -3.61 1.31
N GLN A 85 9.07 -2.59 1.57
CA GLN A 85 9.12 -1.30 0.87
C GLN A 85 9.28 -0.18 1.88
N ASP A 86 10.31 0.63 1.72
CA ASP A 86 10.51 1.85 2.49
C ASP A 86 9.78 3.00 1.79
N ASP A 87 8.85 3.65 2.48
CA ASP A 87 8.03 4.75 1.97
C ASP A 87 7.37 4.46 0.61
N SER A 88 7.65 5.31 -0.40
CA SER A 88 7.27 5.14 -1.80
C SER A 88 8.43 4.64 -2.66
N GLY A 89 9.45 4.07 -2.03
CA GLY A 89 10.62 3.51 -2.68
C GLY A 89 10.31 2.15 -3.32
N PRO A 90 11.33 1.47 -3.87
CA PRO A 90 11.13 0.16 -4.48
C PRO A 90 10.88 -0.93 -3.43
N THR A 91 10.04 -1.91 -3.77
CA THR A 91 9.87 -3.10 -2.93
C THR A 91 11.06 -4.04 -3.13
N THR A 92 11.76 -4.35 -2.05
CA THR A 92 12.75 -5.44 -2.00
C THR A 92 12.03 -6.75 -1.77
N VAL A 93 12.34 -7.76 -2.59
CA VAL A 93 11.86 -9.13 -2.44
C VAL A 93 13.02 -10.02 -2.06
N ASN A 94 12.95 -10.64 -0.88
CA ASN A 94 13.94 -11.57 -0.38
C ASN A 94 13.35 -12.99 -0.34
N VAL A 95 14.04 -13.95 -0.95
CA VAL A 95 13.52 -15.31 -1.13
C VAL A 95 14.49 -16.34 -0.55
N ARG A 96 13.94 -17.31 0.18
CA ARG A 96 14.64 -18.54 0.61
C ARG A 96 13.77 -19.73 0.27
N ILE A 97 14.25 -20.62 -0.59
CA ILE A 97 13.52 -21.82 -1.03
C ILE A 97 14.45 -23.02 -0.99
N THR A 98 13.92 -24.18 -0.62
CA THR A 98 14.58 -25.48 -0.63
C THR A 98 13.71 -26.52 -1.34
N GLY A 99 14.33 -27.63 -1.76
CA GLY A 99 13.62 -28.73 -2.43
C GLY A 99 13.39 -28.50 -3.92
N LEU A 100 14.00 -27.48 -4.52
CA LEU A 100 13.96 -27.24 -5.97
C LEU A 100 14.87 -28.25 -6.70
N THR A 101 14.62 -28.49 -7.98
CA THR A 101 15.65 -29.11 -8.83
C THR A 101 16.76 -28.10 -9.11
N PRO A 102 18.02 -28.50 -9.34
CA PRO A 102 19.07 -27.56 -9.73
C PRO A 102 18.74 -26.80 -11.02
N GLY A 103 19.12 -25.52 -11.09
CA GLY A 103 18.92 -24.68 -12.27
C GLY A 103 17.84 -23.60 -12.13
N PRO A 104 17.40 -23.02 -13.27
CA PRO A 104 16.49 -21.87 -13.28
C PRO A 104 15.02 -22.29 -13.03
N HIS A 105 14.31 -21.51 -12.21
CA HIS A 105 12.88 -21.64 -11.96
C HIS A 105 12.19 -20.29 -12.12
N GLY A 106 11.07 -20.27 -12.83
CA GLY A 106 10.24 -19.07 -12.95
C GLY A 106 9.64 -18.67 -11.61
N PHE A 107 9.65 -17.37 -11.31
CA PHE A 107 9.13 -16.82 -10.07
C PHE A 107 8.17 -15.66 -10.37
N HIS A 108 6.93 -15.80 -9.92
CA HIS A 108 5.85 -14.87 -10.28
C HIS A 108 4.95 -14.57 -9.09
N LEU A 109 4.39 -13.35 -9.05
CA LEU A 109 3.23 -13.04 -8.23
C LEU A 109 1.97 -13.33 -9.05
N HIS A 110 1.04 -14.06 -8.47
CA HIS A 110 -0.26 -14.31 -9.05
C HIS A 110 -1.31 -13.32 -8.52
N GLU A 111 -2.40 -13.15 -9.26
CA GLU A 111 -3.45 -12.18 -8.95
C GLU A 111 -4.17 -12.49 -7.64
N PHE A 112 -4.39 -13.78 -7.34
CA PHE A 112 -5.17 -14.20 -6.18
C PHE A 112 -4.31 -14.95 -5.16
N GLY A 113 -4.61 -14.71 -3.88
CA GLY A 113 -4.09 -15.49 -2.75
C GLY A 113 -4.89 -16.77 -2.46
N ASP A 114 -5.63 -17.28 -3.45
CA ASP A 114 -6.44 -18.50 -3.28
C ASP A 114 -5.59 -19.75 -3.55
N THR A 115 -5.45 -20.58 -2.52
CA THR A 115 -4.69 -21.84 -2.53
C THR A 115 -5.58 -23.08 -2.36
N THR A 116 -6.90 -22.92 -2.43
CA THR A 116 -7.88 -24.00 -2.21
C THR A 116 -7.74 -25.18 -3.18
N ASN A 117 -7.30 -24.94 -4.42
CA ASN A 117 -6.95 -25.96 -5.40
C ASN A 117 -5.46 -25.89 -5.79
N GLY A 118 -4.59 -25.67 -4.79
CA GLY A 118 -3.17 -25.45 -5.01
C GLY A 118 -2.90 -24.23 -5.90
N CYS A 119 -1.89 -24.32 -6.76
CA CYS A 119 -1.50 -23.22 -7.64
C CYS A 119 -2.54 -22.89 -8.71
N ILE A 120 -3.49 -23.78 -9.01
CA ILE A 120 -4.49 -23.56 -10.07
C ILE A 120 -5.44 -22.40 -9.69
N SER A 121 -5.81 -22.29 -8.41
CA SER A 121 -6.71 -21.24 -7.93
C SER A 121 -6.06 -19.85 -7.83
N THR A 122 -4.73 -19.76 -7.94
CA THR A 122 -4.02 -18.48 -7.77
C THR A 122 -4.26 -17.50 -8.93
N GLY A 123 -4.80 -17.97 -10.07
CA GLY A 123 -5.12 -17.14 -11.22
C GLY A 123 -3.90 -16.81 -12.09
N PRO A 124 -4.01 -15.83 -13.01
CA PRO A 124 -2.91 -15.42 -13.88
C PRO A 124 -1.84 -14.65 -13.10
N HIS A 125 -0.76 -14.28 -13.79
CA HIS A 125 0.25 -13.39 -13.23
C HIS A 125 -0.39 -12.03 -12.90
N PHE A 126 0.05 -11.43 -11.79
CA PHE A 126 -0.44 -10.13 -11.36
C PHE A 126 -0.14 -9.06 -12.41
N ASN A 127 -1.19 -8.54 -13.05
CA ASN A 127 -1.09 -7.66 -14.21
C ASN A 127 -2.06 -6.46 -14.14
N PRO A 128 -1.89 -5.55 -13.16
CA PRO A 128 -2.76 -4.38 -13.00
C PRO A 128 -2.69 -3.39 -14.17
N ASN A 129 -1.61 -3.44 -14.98
CA ASN A 129 -1.38 -2.56 -16.12
C ASN A 129 -1.82 -3.18 -17.45
N ASN A 130 -2.38 -4.39 -17.43
CA ASN A 130 -2.86 -5.10 -18.62
C ASN A 130 -1.81 -5.20 -19.76
N MET A 131 -0.57 -5.49 -19.39
CA MET A 131 0.58 -5.65 -20.29
C MET A 131 0.71 -7.11 -20.76
N THR A 132 1.56 -7.36 -21.76
CA THR A 132 1.96 -8.73 -22.12
C THR A 132 3.02 -9.26 -21.15
N HIS A 133 3.17 -10.58 -21.04
CA HIS A 133 4.28 -11.19 -20.30
C HIS A 133 5.64 -10.75 -20.85
N GLY A 134 6.64 -10.62 -19.98
CA GLY A 134 8.00 -10.25 -20.37
C GLY A 134 9.04 -10.64 -19.32
N ALA A 135 10.32 -10.52 -19.70
CA ALA A 135 11.44 -10.64 -18.79
C ALA A 135 11.47 -9.44 -17.81
N PRO A 136 12.12 -9.55 -16.65
CA PRO A 136 12.13 -8.45 -15.66
C PRO A 136 12.70 -7.12 -16.16
N GLU A 137 13.63 -7.17 -17.11
CA GLU A 137 14.24 -6.03 -17.79
C GLU A 137 13.38 -5.45 -18.92
N ASP A 138 12.32 -6.14 -19.35
CA ASP A 138 11.43 -5.63 -20.40
C ASP A 138 10.54 -4.51 -19.85
N GLU A 139 10.38 -3.45 -20.64
CA GLU A 139 9.45 -2.35 -20.32
C GLU A 139 7.99 -2.82 -20.33
N CYS A 140 7.66 -3.79 -21.20
CA CYS A 140 6.34 -4.39 -21.31
C CYS A 140 6.37 -5.79 -20.70
N ARG A 141 5.88 -5.90 -19.46
CA ARG A 141 5.81 -7.14 -18.70
C ARG A 141 4.64 -7.09 -17.72
N HIS A 142 4.20 -8.24 -17.20
CA HIS A 142 3.30 -8.19 -16.05
C HIS A 142 4.05 -7.63 -14.84
N ALA A 143 3.34 -6.91 -13.96
CA ALA A 143 3.93 -6.42 -12.72
C ALA A 143 4.47 -7.59 -11.86
N GLY A 144 3.78 -8.74 -11.89
CA GLY A 144 4.16 -9.96 -11.18
C GLY A 144 5.26 -10.79 -11.84
N ASP A 145 5.79 -10.42 -13.01
CA ASP A 145 6.88 -11.15 -13.66
C ASP A 145 8.23 -10.82 -12.99
N LEU A 146 8.79 -11.75 -12.22
CA LEU A 146 10.07 -11.56 -11.52
C LEU A 146 11.23 -12.33 -12.17
N GLY A 147 10.97 -13.06 -13.25
CA GLY A 147 11.98 -13.81 -14.00
C GLY A 147 12.38 -15.09 -13.28
N ASN A 148 13.66 -15.45 -13.37
CA ASN A 148 14.15 -16.73 -12.85
C ASN A 148 14.94 -16.58 -11.55
N ILE A 149 14.68 -17.48 -10.61
CA ILE A 149 15.59 -17.81 -9.50
C ILE A 149 16.44 -19.01 -9.90
N ASN A 150 17.68 -19.08 -9.42
CA ASN A 150 18.58 -20.18 -9.76
C ASN A 150 18.91 -21.01 -8.52
N ALA A 151 18.42 -22.24 -8.46
CA ALA A 151 18.72 -23.18 -7.39
C ALA A 151 20.10 -23.81 -7.60
N ASN A 152 20.87 -23.97 -6.52
CA ASN A 152 22.17 -24.61 -6.55
C ASN A 152 22.05 -26.14 -6.77
N ALA A 153 23.18 -26.85 -6.76
CA ALA A 153 23.23 -28.31 -6.92
C ALA A 153 22.46 -29.08 -5.83
N ASP A 154 22.27 -28.49 -4.65
CA ASP A 154 21.52 -29.07 -3.53
C ASP A 154 20.01 -28.75 -3.61
N GLY A 155 19.54 -28.05 -4.65
CA GLY A 155 18.14 -27.64 -4.76
C GLY A 155 17.76 -26.49 -3.84
N ILE A 156 18.74 -25.69 -3.42
CA ILE A 156 18.60 -24.60 -2.48
C ILE A 156 18.84 -23.27 -3.18
N LEU A 157 17.95 -22.31 -2.94
CA LEU A 157 18.22 -20.90 -3.21
C LEU A 157 18.83 -20.27 -1.94
N HIS A 158 20.12 -19.95 -1.98
CA HIS A 158 20.82 -19.39 -0.84
C HIS A 158 20.28 -17.99 -0.48
N PRO A 159 19.94 -17.73 0.79
CA PRO A 159 19.50 -16.43 1.24
C PRO A 159 20.67 -15.45 1.51
N PRO A 160 20.44 -14.13 1.41
CA PRO A 160 19.27 -13.50 0.80
C PRO A 160 19.43 -13.41 -0.74
N PHE A 161 18.56 -14.08 -1.49
CA PHE A 161 18.41 -13.77 -2.91
C PHE A 161 17.49 -12.57 -3.05
N LYS A 162 17.99 -11.50 -3.67
CA LYS A 162 17.26 -10.25 -3.90
C LYS A 162 17.05 -10.05 -5.39
N PHE A 163 15.83 -9.70 -5.77
CA PHE A 163 15.57 -9.23 -7.13
C PHE A 163 16.12 -7.80 -7.29
N PRO A 164 16.85 -7.51 -8.40
CA PRO A 164 17.40 -6.18 -8.64
C PRO A 164 16.35 -5.18 -9.16
N TYR A 165 15.09 -5.59 -9.32
CA TYR A 165 14.05 -4.81 -9.97
C TYR A 165 13.05 -4.22 -8.97
N ASN A 166 12.57 -3.02 -9.27
CA ASN A 166 11.55 -2.35 -8.48
C ASN A 166 10.21 -3.05 -8.69
N LEU A 167 9.69 -3.69 -7.64
CA LEU A 167 8.37 -4.27 -7.65
C LEU A 167 7.37 -3.31 -6.98
N ALA A 168 6.29 -2.95 -7.67
CA ALA A 168 5.24 -2.09 -7.12
C ALA A 168 4.11 -2.96 -6.51
N VAL A 169 4.41 -3.73 -5.45
CA VAL A 169 3.38 -4.57 -4.77
C VAL A 169 2.49 -3.75 -3.86
N PHE A 170 3.10 -2.83 -3.11
CA PHE A 170 2.43 -2.08 -2.05
C PHE A 170 1.95 -0.70 -2.48
N ASP A 171 2.24 -0.30 -3.71
CA ASP A 171 1.67 0.88 -4.29
C ASP A 171 0.31 0.46 -4.83
N ASN A 172 -0.74 0.82 -4.09
CA ASN A 172 -2.14 0.70 -4.51
C ASN A 172 -2.36 1.58 -5.74
N GLN A 173 -1.76 1.21 -6.88
CA GLN A 173 -2.08 1.74 -8.18
C GLN A 173 -3.56 1.40 -8.36
N LYS A 174 -4.36 2.45 -8.18
CA LYS A 174 -5.81 2.45 -8.28
C LYS A 174 -6.17 1.64 -9.53
N PRO A 175 -7.07 0.64 -9.45
CA PRO A 175 -7.60 0.03 -10.67
C PRO A 175 -8.19 1.18 -11.50
N VAL A 176 -7.69 1.33 -12.73
CA VAL A 176 -8.21 2.30 -13.69
C VAL A 176 -9.60 1.86 -14.12
#